data_AF-A0A7W8JUW6-F1
#
_entry.id   AF-A0A7W8JUW6-F1
#
_cell.length_a   1.000
_cell.length_b   1.000
_cell.length_c   1.000
_cell.angle_alpha   90.00
_cell.angle_beta   90.00
_cell.angle_gamma   90.00
#
_symmetry.space_group_name_H-M   'P 1'
#
loop_
_entity.id
_entity.type
_entity.pdbx_description
1 polymer ?
#
loop_
_entity_poly.entity_id
_entity_poly.type
_entity_poly.pdbx_seq_one_letter_code
_entity_poly.pdbx_strand_id
1 'polypeptide(L)'
;MSALSVPSLFAAACLRRHLPVRPQSCAPKRLLFSMGFFMRVLPIFCLLLPGGASAAQIDCTTLRLDVNGCLAYQEVEVFPNPAKQTAVKLDQQTKPFQISLCGVTITADRGQYSFKTKDIKTLATVLGTGLSWRYVIYGEHQAAGRTTYPEAATVTIALPDSFHNQVRITGYFSGRYLPADALMAVRIDGGKLLPLLFNGTFRDVEIGPKMSKMEFFLKSGKPLHWEKMVLDVANSQMTFVKRAPFPVVR
;
A
#
# COMPACT_ATOMS: atom_id res chain seq x y z
N MET A 1 60.86 -16.59 34.80
CA MET A 1 60.17 -15.81 35.85
C MET A 1 60.15 -14.36 35.40
N SER A 2 58.96 -13.82 35.13
CA SER A 2 58.57 -12.40 35.20
C SER A 2 57.20 -12.28 34.57
N ALA A 3 56.20 -12.10 35.44
CA ALA A 3 54.80 -11.86 35.08
C ALA A 3 54.58 -10.35 34.91
N LEU A 4 53.84 -9.97 33.87
CA LEU A 4 53.26 -8.64 33.74
C LEU A 4 51.76 -8.81 33.47
N SER A 5 50.97 -8.37 34.43
CA SER A 5 49.51 -8.31 34.40
C SER A 5 49.07 -6.95 33.85
N VAL A 6 48.01 -6.96 33.03
CA VAL A 6 47.24 -5.76 32.64
C VAL A 6 45.75 -6.08 32.79
N PRO A 7 44.94 -5.23 33.45
CA PRO A 7 43.52 -5.45 33.62
C PRO A 7 42.75 -5.00 32.37
N SER A 8 41.86 -5.85 31.86
CA SER A 8 40.94 -5.49 30.77
C SER A 8 39.63 -4.99 31.37
N LEU A 9 39.34 -3.71 31.13
CA LEU A 9 38.09 -3.04 31.50
C LEU A 9 36.89 -3.62 30.72
N PHE A 10 35.82 -3.89 31.45
CA PHE A 10 34.50 -4.19 30.94
C PHE A 10 33.91 -3.00 30.19
N ALA A 11 33.59 -3.16 28.91
CA ALA A 11 32.65 -2.31 28.19
C ALA A 11 31.37 -3.12 27.92
N ALA A 12 30.36 -2.92 28.77
CA ALA A 12 29.02 -3.45 28.55
C ALA A 12 28.34 -2.67 27.41
N ALA A 13 28.50 -3.14 26.18
CA ALA A 13 27.73 -2.65 25.04
C ALA A 13 26.26 -3.08 25.20
N CYS A 14 25.38 -2.10 25.40
CA CYS A 14 23.94 -2.27 25.45
C CYS A 14 23.43 -2.66 24.04
N LEU A 15 23.40 -3.97 23.74
CA LEU A 15 22.79 -4.49 22.52
C LEU A 15 21.26 -4.28 22.58
N ARG A 16 20.78 -3.20 21.98
CA ARG A 16 19.38 -3.08 21.54
C ARG A 16 19.13 -4.15 20.47
N ARG A 17 18.61 -5.30 20.88
CA ARG A 17 18.06 -6.31 19.96
C ARG A 17 16.87 -5.69 19.24
N HIS A 18 17.05 -5.29 17.99
CA HIS A 18 15.94 -5.06 17.07
C HIS A 18 15.25 -6.41 16.85
N LEU A 19 14.17 -6.65 17.59
CA LEU A 19 13.28 -7.77 17.31
C LEU A 19 12.65 -7.56 15.93
N PRO A 20 12.60 -8.59 15.07
CA PRO A 20 11.96 -8.49 13.76
C PRO A 20 10.47 -8.23 13.95
N VAL A 21 10.01 -7.08 13.45
CA VAL A 21 8.59 -6.74 13.37
C VAL A 21 7.92 -7.74 12.44
N ARG A 22 7.03 -8.60 12.98
CA ARG A 22 6.26 -9.55 12.16
C ARG A 22 5.43 -8.78 11.12
N PRO A 23 5.34 -9.24 9.86
CA PRO A 23 4.46 -8.63 8.87
C PRO A 23 3.02 -8.72 9.38
N GLN A 24 2.41 -7.56 9.63
CA GLN A 24 1.06 -7.48 10.16
C GLN A 24 0.05 -7.67 9.04
N SER A 25 -0.78 -8.71 9.19
CA SER A 25 -1.93 -8.94 8.35
C SER A 25 -3.02 -7.93 8.69
N CYS A 26 -3.65 -7.34 7.67
CA CYS A 26 -4.84 -6.50 7.80
C CYS A 26 -6.10 -7.34 8.18
N ALA A 27 -5.92 -8.45 8.90
CA ALA A 27 -7.00 -9.30 9.37
C ALA A 27 -7.80 -8.57 10.47
N PRO A 28 -9.14 -8.55 10.40
CA PRO A 28 -9.95 -7.81 11.35
C PRO A 28 -9.90 -8.45 12.74
N LYS A 29 -9.40 -7.73 13.74
CA LYS A 29 -9.71 -8.04 15.15
C LYS A 29 -11.13 -7.53 15.44
N ARG A 30 -12.09 -8.44 15.60
CA ARG A 30 -13.45 -8.09 16.05
C ARG A 30 -13.39 -7.68 17.52
N LEU A 31 -13.61 -6.39 17.81
CA LEU A 31 -13.86 -5.87 19.15
C LEU A 31 -15.37 -5.71 19.33
N LEU A 32 -15.96 -6.53 20.19
CA LEU A 32 -17.33 -6.40 20.67
C LEU A 32 -17.33 -5.35 21.78
N PHE A 33 -17.92 -4.18 21.53
CA PHE A 33 -18.23 -3.20 22.57
C PHE A 33 -19.70 -3.33 22.97
N SER A 34 -19.91 -3.69 24.24
CA SER A 34 -21.20 -3.61 24.93
C SER A 34 -21.32 -2.23 25.56
N MET A 35 -22.37 -1.46 25.23
CA MET A 35 -22.69 -0.19 25.88
C MET A 35 -23.90 -0.38 26.80
N GLY A 36 -23.65 -0.33 28.11
CA GLY A 36 -24.68 -0.10 29.12
C GLY A 36 -24.85 1.40 29.36
N PHE A 37 -26.09 1.88 29.30
CA PHE A 37 -26.49 3.27 29.49
C PHE A 37 -27.02 3.45 30.91
N PHE A 38 -26.38 4.30 31.73
CA PHE A 38 -26.95 4.78 32.99
C PHE A 38 -26.72 6.29 33.12
N MET A 39 -27.81 7.01 33.31
CA MET A 39 -27.92 8.45 33.59
C MET A 39 -27.17 8.87 34.86
N ARG A 40 -26.62 10.10 34.88
CA ARG A 40 -26.85 11.08 35.96
C ARG A 40 -26.30 12.47 35.60
N VAL A 41 -27.12 13.47 35.90
CA VAL A 41 -26.88 14.92 35.74
C VAL A 41 -25.86 15.37 36.80
N LEU A 42 -24.76 15.99 36.37
CA LEU A 42 -23.75 16.60 37.25
C LEU A 42 -23.45 18.05 36.78
N PRO A 43 -23.15 18.98 37.71
CA PRO A 43 -23.16 20.42 37.45
C PRO A 43 -21.90 20.91 36.72
N ILE A 44 -22.14 21.88 35.86
CA ILE A 44 -21.22 22.56 34.95
C ILE A 44 -20.31 23.49 35.76
N PHE A 45 -19.18 23.01 36.26
CA PHE A 45 -18.10 23.87 36.76
C PHE A 45 -16.76 23.11 36.77
N CYS A 46 -16.17 22.88 35.60
CA CYS A 46 -14.79 22.39 35.48
C CYS A 46 -14.08 23.09 34.31
N LEU A 47 -13.37 24.14 34.69
CA LEU A 47 -11.98 24.42 34.31
C LEU A 47 -11.62 24.28 32.82
N LEU A 48 -11.64 25.44 32.17
CA LEU A 48 -10.92 25.84 30.96
C LEU A 48 -9.40 25.66 31.09
N LEU A 49 -8.93 24.42 31.27
CA LEU A 49 -7.53 24.09 30.97
C LEU A 49 -7.45 23.85 29.46
N PRO A 50 -6.71 24.68 28.69
CA PRO A 50 -6.40 24.36 27.30
C PRO A 50 -5.48 23.15 27.31
N GLY A 51 -6.07 21.96 27.41
CA GLY A 51 -5.39 20.71 27.15
C GLY A 51 -5.00 20.72 25.69
N GLY A 52 -3.77 21.15 25.40
CA GLY A 52 -3.15 20.94 24.11
C GLY A 52 -3.04 19.44 23.90
N ALA A 53 -4.06 18.83 23.29
CA ALA A 53 -3.95 17.48 22.78
C ALA A 53 -2.91 17.53 21.65
N SER A 54 -1.64 17.32 21.99
CA SER A 54 -0.61 17.08 20.99
C SER A 54 -0.98 15.77 20.32
N ALA A 55 -1.43 15.84 19.07
CA ALA A 55 -1.60 14.65 18.26
C ALA A 55 -0.28 13.87 18.29
N ALA A 56 -0.35 12.58 18.65
CA ALA A 56 0.84 11.75 18.73
C ALA A 56 1.57 11.78 17.39
N GLN A 57 2.89 12.01 17.44
CA GLN A 57 3.71 12.07 16.24
C GLN A 57 3.73 10.69 15.57
N ILE A 58 3.63 10.64 14.25
CA ILE A 58 3.62 9.37 13.51
C ILE A 58 5.05 8.93 13.20
N ASP A 59 5.37 7.66 13.44
CA ASP A 59 6.64 7.05 13.02
C ASP A 59 6.57 6.67 11.54
N CYS A 60 7.09 7.55 10.69
CA CYS A 60 7.08 7.37 9.24
C CYS A 60 7.87 6.17 8.74
N THR A 61 8.76 5.58 9.56
CA THR A 61 9.49 4.35 9.18
C THR A 61 8.58 3.11 9.21
N THR A 62 7.46 3.21 9.93
CA THR A 62 6.46 2.14 10.05
C THR A 62 5.31 2.28 9.05
N LEU A 63 5.26 3.38 8.29
CA LEU A 63 4.22 3.58 7.27
C LEU A 63 4.34 2.50 6.20
N ARG A 64 3.27 1.74 6.03
CA ARG A 64 3.09 0.74 4.97
C ARG A 64 1.83 1.06 4.20
N LEU A 65 2.00 1.27 2.90
CA LEU A 65 0.91 1.35 1.93
C LEU A 65 1.00 0.13 1.03
N ASP A 66 -0.10 -0.61 0.94
CA ASP A 66 -0.23 -1.74 0.02
C ASP A 66 -1.19 -1.37 -1.12
N VAL A 67 -0.85 -1.82 -2.33
CA VAL A 67 -1.70 -1.75 -3.54
C VAL A 67 -3.00 -2.55 -3.42
N ASN A 68 -3.15 -3.33 -2.34
CA ASN A 68 -4.40 -3.98 -1.95
C ASN A 68 -5.33 -3.05 -1.16
N GLY A 69 -4.95 -1.79 -0.98
CA GLY A 69 -5.72 -0.80 -0.24
C GLY A 69 -5.56 -0.95 1.28
N CYS A 70 -4.41 -1.41 1.78
CA CYS A 70 -4.14 -1.39 3.21
C CYS A 70 -3.18 -0.25 3.57
N LEU A 71 -3.57 0.56 4.55
CA LEU A 71 -2.74 1.56 5.21
C LEU A 71 -2.42 1.05 6.61
N ALA A 72 -1.15 0.92 6.96
CA ALA A 72 -0.71 0.63 8.32
C ALA A 72 0.40 1.58 8.76
N TYR A 73 0.37 2.04 10.01
CA TYR A 73 1.41 2.88 10.61
C TYR A 73 1.38 2.78 12.13
N GLN A 74 2.43 3.28 12.77
CA GLN A 74 2.55 3.39 14.22
C GLN A 74 2.80 4.83 14.64
N GLU A 75 2.24 5.20 15.79
CA GLU A 75 2.55 6.45 16.48
C GLU A 75 3.85 6.26 17.29
N VAL A 76 4.65 7.33 17.39
CA VAL A 76 5.85 7.38 18.22
C VAL A 76 5.46 7.19 19.67
N GLU A 77 6.18 6.33 20.37
CA GLU A 77 6.01 6.14 21.81
C GLU A 77 6.39 7.41 22.58
N VAL A 78 5.47 7.93 23.39
CA VAL A 78 5.70 9.12 24.22
C VAL A 78 5.19 8.82 25.61
N PHE A 79 6.10 8.64 26.57
CA PHE A 79 5.75 8.36 27.96
C PHE A 79 4.70 9.37 28.49
N PRO A 80 3.62 8.92 29.14
CA PRO A 80 3.30 7.54 29.54
C PRO A 80 2.52 6.72 28.50
N ASN A 81 2.30 7.25 27.30
CA ASN A 81 1.49 6.62 26.25
C ASN A 81 2.33 5.66 25.39
N PRO A 82 1.98 4.36 25.35
CA PRO A 82 2.66 3.41 24.48
C PRO A 82 2.38 3.70 23.01
N ALA A 83 3.27 3.25 22.12
CA ALA A 83 3.07 3.32 20.68
C ALA A 83 1.74 2.68 20.27
N LYS A 84 0.90 3.44 19.56
CA LYS A 84 -0.37 2.96 19.02
C LYS A 84 -0.19 2.54 17.57
N GLN A 85 -0.71 1.38 17.23
CA GLN A 85 -0.70 0.87 15.87
C GLN A 85 -2.07 1.10 15.22
N THR A 86 -2.06 1.58 13.98
CA THR A 86 -3.26 1.81 13.19
C THR A 86 -3.17 1.02 11.88
N ALA A 87 -4.24 0.32 11.54
CA ALA A 87 -4.40 -0.37 10.26
C ALA A 87 -5.79 -0.11 9.69
N VAL A 88 -5.86 0.35 8.44
CA VAL A 88 -7.09 0.77 7.76
C VAL A 88 -7.18 0.09 6.40
N LYS A 89 -8.34 -0.50 6.09
CA LYS A 89 -8.67 -1.00 4.76
C LYS A 89 -9.33 0.10 3.94
N LEU A 90 -8.55 0.74 3.09
CA LEU A 90 -8.95 1.83 2.19
C LEU A 90 -9.99 1.35 1.17
N ASP A 91 -9.87 0.12 0.68
CA ASP A 91 -10.80 -0.47 -0.30
C ASP A 91 -12.20 -0.82 0.27
N GLN A 92 -12.36 -0.72 1.60
CA GLN A 92 -13.60 -0.95 2.34
C GLN A 92 -14.24 0.33 2.87
N GLN A 93 -13.63 1.50 2.63
CA GLN A 93 -14.19 2.77 3.07
C GLN A 93 -15.44 3.12 2.27
N THR A 94 -16.56 3.31 2.97
CA THR A 94 -17.86 3.70 2.40
C THR A 94 -18.19 5.17 2.57
N LYS A 95 -17.46 5.85 3.47
CA LYS A 95 -17.52 7.30 3.69
C LYS A 95 -16.20 7.91 3.23
N PRO A 96 -16.20 9.20 2.82
CA PRO A 96 -14.96 9.91 2.52
C PRO A 96 -13.97 9.82 3.68
N PHE A 97 -12.82 9.25 3.40
CA PHE A 97 -11.67 9.15 4.29
C PHE A 97 -10.54 9.97 3.67
N GLN A 98 -9.94 10.85 4.46
CA GLN A 98 -8.77 11.61 4.04
C GLN A 98 -7.81 11.74 5.23
N ILE A 99 -6.53 11.44 4.98
CA ILE A 99 -5.48 11.59 5.98
C ILE A 99 -4.17 11.98 5.28
N SER A 100 -3.37 12.84 5.92
CA SER A 100 -2.05 13.22 5.39
C SER A 100 -0.97 12.83 6.39
N LEU A 101 -0.12 11.88 5.99
CA LEU A 101 0.90 11.26 6.82
C LEU A 101 2.21 11.22 6.06
N CYS A 102 3.31 11.62 6.69
CA CYS A 102 4.66 11.41 6.13
C CYS A 102 4.84 11.93 4.68
N GLY A 103 4.21 13.07 4.35
CA GLY A 103 4.26 13.66 3.01
C GLY A 103 3.36 12.97 1.97
N VAL A 104 2.46 12.08 2.41
CA VAL A 104 1.51 11.37 1.56
C VAL A 104 0.10 11.74 1.98
N THR A 105 -0.68 12.28 1.04
CA THR A 105 -2.12 12.45 1.20
C THR A 105 -2.81 11.19 0.68
N ILE A 106 -3.57 10.56 1.57
CA ILE A 106 -4.31 9.33 1.30
C ILE A 106 -5.78 9.68 1.32
N THR A 107 -6.50 9.31 0.27
CA THR A 107 -7.95 9.47 0.19
C THR A 107 -8.59 8.13 -0.09
N ALA A 108 -9.77 7.86 0.47
CA ALA A 108 -10.58 6.72 0.09
C ALA A 108 -12.06 7.07 0.13
N ASP A 109 -12.81 6.68 -0.88
CA ASP A 109 -14.25 6.85 -0.96
C ASP A 109 -14.86 5.82 -1.93
N ARG A 110 -15.97 5.18 -1.53
CA ARG A 110 -16.81 4.33 -2.40
C ARG A 110 -16.05 3.36 -3.31
N GLY A 111 -15.06 2.64 -2.75
CA GLY A 111 -14.27 1.66 -3.50
C GLY A 111 -13.22 2.27 -4.44
N GLN A 112 -12.94 3.56 -4.30
CA GLN A 112 -11.77 4.22 -4.86
C GLN A 112 -10.84 4.63 -3.71
N TYR A 113 -9.53 4.52 -3.90
CA TYR A 113 -8.55 5.11 -3.01
C TYR A 113 -7.37 5.67 -3.79
N SER A 114 -6.72 6.68 -3.24
CA SER A 114 -5.60 7.35 -3.90
C SER A 114 -4.49 7.72 -2.94
N PHE A 115 -3.28 7.77 -3.47
CA PHE A 115 -2.07 8.21 -2.82
C PHE A 115 -1.50 9.37 -3.62
N LYS A 116 -1.36 10.52 -2.98
CA LYS A 116 -0.77 11.72 -3.58
C LYS A 116 0.45 12.14 -2.77
N THR A 117 1.51 12.50 -3.46
CA THR A 117 2.75 12.99 -2.84
C THR A 117 3.22 14.26 -3.55
N LYS A 118 4.34 14.84 -3.08
CA LYS A 118 4.95 16.01 -3.71
C LYS A 118 5.61 15.71 -5.07
N ASP A 119 6.09 14.48 -5.27
CA ASP A 119 6.84 14.07 -6.46
C ASP A 119 6.76 12.55 -6.68
N ILE A 120 6.88 12.12 -7.94
CA ILE A 120 6.72 10.71 -8.31
C ILE A 120 7.74 9.77 -7.65
N LYS A 121 8.95 10.25 -7.33
CA LYS A 121 9.98 9.43 -6.67
C LYS A 121 9.60 9.15 -5.22
N THR A 122 9.02 10.13 -4.54
CA THR A 122 8.44 9.95 -3.20
C THR A 122 7.31 8.92 -3.24
N LEU A 123 6.39 9.02 -4.21
CA LEU A 123 5.31 8.05 -4.38
C LEU A 123 5.84 6.63 -4.58
N ALA A 124 6.85 6.47 -5.45
CA ALA A 124 7.51 5.17 -5.67
C ALA A 124 8.09 4.63 -4.36
N THR A 125 8.85 5.46 -3.64
CA THR A 125 9.53 5.07 -2.39
C THR A 125 8.57 4.59 -1.31
N VAL A 126 7.43 5.25 -1.14
CA VAL A 126 6.43 4.88 -0.12
C VAL A 126 5.73 3.56 -0.46
N LEU A 127 5.53 3.28 -1.75
CA LEU A 127 4.87 2.06 -2.21
C LEU A 127 5.84 0.87 -2.39
N GLY A 128 7.15 1.08 -2.28
CA GLY A 128 8.17 0.03 -2.37
C GLY A 128 9.27 0.28 -3.41
N THR A 129 9.99 -0.78 -3.79
CA THR A 129 11.18 -0.69 -4.67
C THR A 129 10.81 -0.39 -6.13
N GLY A 130 10.72 0.90 -6.48
CA GLY A 130 10.61 1.41 -7.85
C GLY A 130 9.18 1.64 -8.35
N LEU A 131 9.01 2.00 -9.64
CA LEU A 131 7.69 1.98 -10.31
C LEU A 131 7.26 0.56 -10.74
N SER A 132 7.67 -0.45 -9.96
CA SER A 132 7.29 -1.85 -10.17
C SER A 132 6.25 -2.24 -9.14
N TRP A 133 5.05 -2.62 -9.56
CA TRP A 133 3.98 -3.01 -8.64
C TRP A 133 3.51 -4.44 -8.90
N ARG A 134 3.64 -5.27 -7.87
CA ARG A 134 3.03 -6.59 -7.82
C ARG A 134 1.66 -6.45 -7.15
N TYR A 135 0.60 -6.85 -7.85
CA TYR A 135 -0.74 -6.97 -7.30
C TYR A 135 -1.10 -8.44 -7.06
N VAL A 136 -2.04 -8.66 -6.16
CA VAL A 136 -2.45 -9.99 -5.73
C VAL A 136 -3.90 -10.22 -6.14
N ILE A 137 -4.15 -11.29 -6.90
CA ILE A 137 -5.46 -11.84 -7.22
C ILE A 137 -5.79 -12.87 -6.15
N TYR A 138 -6.86 -12.67 -5.41
CA TYR A 138 -7.30 -13.70 -4.47
C TYR A 138 -7.88 -14.90 -5.23
N GLY A 139 -7.02 -15.88 -5.47
CA GLY A 139 -7.43 -17.27 -5.48
C GLY A 139 -7.33 -17.79 -4.05
N GLU A 140 -8.45 -17.93 -3.34
CA GLU A 140 -8.48 -18.85 -2.20
C GLU A 140 -8.38 -20.28 -2.74
N HIS A 141 -7.16 -20.72 -3.05
CA HIS A 141 -6.89 -22.14 -3.22
C HIS A 141 -6.74 -22.75 -1.82
N GLN A 142 -7.87 -23.19 -1.25
CA GLN A 142 -7.87 -24.16 -0.16
C GLN A 142 -7.55 -25.55 -0.73
N ALA A 143 -6.29 -25.78 -1.09
CA ALA A 143 -5.80 -27.13 -1.34
C ALA A 143 -5.27 -27.70 -0.02
N ALA A 144 -5.96 -28.72 0.51
CA ALA A 144 -5.50 -29.53 1.66
C ALA A 144 -5.21 -28.76 2.97
N GLY A 145 -6.02 -27.76 3.32
CA GLY A 145 -5.88 -27.04 4.59
C GLY A 145 -4.66 -26.12 4.69
N ARG A 146 -3.94 -25.91 3.58
CA ARG A 146 -2.86 -24.92 3.47
C ARG A 146 -3.34 -23.74 2.61
N THR A 147 -3.27 -22.54 3.18
CA THR A 147 -3.42 -21.30 2.40
C THR A 147 -2.23 -21.20 1.45
N THR A 148 -2.41 -21.63 0.21
CA THR A 148 -1.41 -21.38 -0.84
C THR A 148 -1.54 -19.95 -1.33
N TYR A 149 -0.40 -19.34 -1.66
CA TYR A 149 -0.32 -17.92 -1.97
C TYR A 149 -1.35 -17.52 -3.05
N PRO A 150 -2.04 -16.39 -2.87
CA PRO A 150 -2.95 -15.87 -3.87
C PRO A 150 -2.18 -15.60 -5.17
N GLU A 151 -2.74 -16.07 -6.28
CA GLU A 151 -2.22 -15.81 -7.62
C GLU A 151 -2.00 -14.31 -7.75
N ALA A 152 -0.82 -13.85 -8.09
CA ALA A 152 -0.55 -12.43 -8.17
C ALA A 152 -0.40 -12.07 -9.63
N ALA A 153 -0.87 -10.89 -10.02
CA ALA A 153 -0.42 -10.37 -11.28
C ALA A 153 0.28 -9.05 -11.07
N THR A 154 1.20 -8.73 -11.96
CA THR A 154 2.25 -7.77 -11.69
C THR A 154 2.31 -6.89 -12.91
N VAL A 155 2.25 -5.59 -12.66
CA VAL A 155 2.53 -4.58 -13.66
C VAL A 155 3.85 -3.94 -13.24
N THR A 156 4.88 -4.16 -14.05
CA THR A 156 6.16 -3.50 -13.84
C THR A 156 6.26 -2.33 -14.80
N ILE A 157 6.55 -1.14 -14.30
CA ILE A 157 6.97 0.00 -15.11
C ILE A 157 8.45 0.23 -14.87
N ALA A 158 9.27 -0.17 -15.84
CA ALA A 158 10.67 0.22 -15.88
C ALA A 158 10.76 1.64 -16.45
N LEU A 159 11.24 2.58 -15.64
CA LEU A 159 11.54 3.93 -16.08
C LEU A 159 12.77 3.96 -17.00
N PRO A 160 12.92 4.99 -17.84
CA PRO A 160 14.14 5.18 -18.62
C PRO A 160 15.35 5.25 -17.71
N ASP A 161 16.43 4.60 -18.12
CA ASP A 161 17.72 4.60 -17.44
C ASP A 161 18.85 4.95 -18.43
N SER A 162 20.10 4.83 -17.99
CA SER A 162 21.27 5.19 -18.83
C SER A 162 21.41 4.32 -20.08
N PHE A 163 20.73 3.16 -20.13
CA PHE A 163 20.83 2.18 -21.20
C PHE A 163 19.53 2.09 -22.02
N HIS A 164 18.40 2.53 -21.46
CA HIS A 164 17.08 2.48 -22.08
C HIS A 164 16.40 3.84 -22.03
N ASN A 165 16.20 4.47 -23.19
CA ASN A 165 15.51 5.76 -23.30
C ASN A 165 13.98 5.65 -23.32
N GLN A 166 13.43 4.46 -23.09
CA GLN A 166 12.00 4.18 -23.15
C GLN A 166 11.50 3.68 -21.80
N VAL A 167 10.24 3.96 -21.51
CA VAL A 167 9.56 3.32 -20.39
C VAL A 167 9.06 1.97 -20.91
N ARG A 168 9.40 0.89 -20.21
CA ARG A 168 8.90 -0.46 -20.55
C ARG A 168 7.87 -0.89 -19.51
N ILE A 169 6.70 -1.25 -19.99
CA ILE A 169 5.58 -1.73 -19.18
C ILE A 169 5.43 -3.22 -19.44
N THR A 170 5.54 -4.04 -18.41
CA THR A 170 5.38 -5.49 -18.52
C THR A 170 4.26 -5.97 -17.60
N GLY A 171 3.46 -6.90 -18.12
CA GLY A 171 2.47 -7.65 -17.35
C GLY A 171 2.99 -9.05 -17.06
N TYR A 172 2.75 -9.57 -15.87
CA TYR A 172 3.03 -10.96 -15.52
C TYR A 172 1.98 -11.50 -14.55
N PHE A 173 1.69 -12.79 -14.59
CA PHE A 173 0.92 -13.47 -13.53
C PHE A 173 1.80 -14.54 -12.87
N SER A 174 1.99 -14.44 -11.56
CA SER A 174 2.48 -15.51 -10.70
C SER A 174 1.30 -16.37 -10.23
N GLY A 175 1.37 -17.68 -10.47
CA GLY A 175 0.32 -18.61 -10.08
C GLY A 175 0.33 -19.83 -10.98
N ARG A 176 -0.38 -20.89 -10.58
CA ARG A 176 -0.51 -22.09 -11.43
C ARG A 176 -1.64 -21.95 -12.44
N TYR A 177 -2.60 -21.04 -12.24
CA TYR A 177 -3.74 -20.88 -13.12
C TYR A 177 -3.98 -19.40 -13.46
N LEU A 178 -3.71 -19.03 -14.71
CA LEU A 178 -4.26 -17.79 -15.25
C LEU A 178 -5.70 -18.06 -15.67
N PRO A 179 -6.73 -17.34 -15.15
CA PRO A 179 -8.09 -17.47 -15.67
C PRO A 179 -8.09 -17.25 -17.18
N ALA A 180 -8.77 -18.11 -17.94
CA ALA A 180 -8.80 -18.02 -19.40
C ALA A 180 -9.40 -16.68 -19.91
N ASP A 181 -10.19 -16.02 -19.06
CA ASP A 181 -10.83 -14.74 -19.31
C ASP A 181 -10.07 -13.54 -18.69
N ALA A 182 -8.88 -13.78 -18.14
CA ALA A 182 -8.05 -12.71 -17.58
C ALA A 182 -7.48 -11.82 -18.68
N LEU A 183 -7.72 -10.51 -18.56
CA LEU A 183 -7.22 -9.48 -19.46
C LEU A 183 -6.49 -8.41 -18.67
N MET A 184 -5.38 -7.93 -19.22
CA MET A 184 -4.66 -6.77 -18.72
C MET A 184 -4.38 -5.84 -19.89
N ALA A 185 -4.63 -4.56 -19.71
CA ALA A 185 -4.31 -3.57 -20.71
C ALA A 185 -3.87 -2.26 -20.07
N VAL A 186 -3.14 -1.46 -20.84
CA VAL A 186 -2.72 -0.12 -20.47
C VAL A 186 -3.19 0.89 -21.51
N ARG A 187 -3.62 2.06 -21.04
CA ARG A 187 -3.85 3.25 -21.85
C ARG A 187 -2.93 4.35 -21.37
N ILE A 188 -2.33 5.07 -22.31
CA ILE A 188 -1.29 6.06 -22.02
C ILE A 188 -1.74 7.37 -22.65
N ASP A 189 -1.77 8.42 -21.83
CA ASP A 189 -2.16 9.78 -22.22
C ASP A 189 -3.47 9.85 -23.04
N GLY A 190 -4.44 9.00 -22.70
CA GLY A 190 -5.74 8.94 -23.38
C GLY A 190 -5.74 8.24 -24.75
N GLY A 191 -4.62 7.67 -25.17
CA GLY A 191 -4.45 6.99 -26.46
C GLY A 191 -5.15 5.63 -26.59
N LYS A 192 -4.67 4.82 -27.52
CA LYS A 192 -5.20 3.47 -27.77
C LYS A 192 -4.97 2.56 -26.56
N LEU A 193 -5.87 1.59 -26.38
CA LEU A 193 -5.73 0.56 -25.37
C LEU A 193 -4.74 -0.50 -25.89
N LEU A 194 -3.65 -0.72 -25.14
CA LEU A 194 -2.59 -1.65 -25.50
C LEU A 194 -2.67 -2.89 -24.60
N PRO A 195 -2.73 -4.11 -25.17
CA PRO A 195 -2.83 -5.33 -24.37
C PRO A 195 -1.49 -5.64 -23.70
N LEU A 196 -1.53 -5.90 -22.39
CA LEU A 196 -0.42 -6.48 -21.62
C LEU A 196 -0.62 -7.98 -21.37
N LEU A 197 -1.88 -8.42 -21.32
CA LEU A 197 -2.30 -9.82 -21.33
C LEU A 197 -3.58 -9.94 -22.14
N PHE A 198 -3.54 -10.78 -23.17
CA PHE A 198 -4.71 -11.11 -24.00
C PHE A 198 -4.56 -12.54 -24.53
N ASN A 199 -5.63 -13.34 -24.43
CA ASN A 199 -5.63 -14.76 -24.82
C ASN A 199 -4.45 -15.56 -24.23
N GLY A 200 -4.20 -15.39 -22.93
CA GLY A 200 -3.13 -16.09 -22.21
C GLY A 200 -1.70 -15.68 -22.57
N THR A 201 -1.52 -14.69 -23.45
CA THR A 201 -0.21 -14.25 -23.91
C THR A 201 0.14 -12.90 -23.32
N PHE A 202 1.32 -12.82 -22.69
CA PHE A 202 1.88 -11.55 -22.20
C PHE A 202 2.54 -10.77 -23.32
N ARG A 203 2.41 -9.45 -23.25
CA ARG A 203 3.07 -8.53 -24.16
C ARG A 203 3.64 -7.37 -23.38
N ASP A 204 4.81 -6.94 -23.81
CA ASP A 204 5.42 -5.73 -23.30
C ASP A 204 4.95 -4.54 -24.14
N VAL A 205 4.82 -3.41 -23.47
CA VAL A 205 4.52 -2.13 -24.10
C VAL A 205 5.68 -1.20 -23.84
N GLU A 206 6.34 -0.78 -24.92
CA GLU A 206 7.38 0.23 -24.89
C GLU A 206 6.79 1.58 -25.28
N ILE A 207 7.07 2.60 -24.48
CA ILE A 207 6.63 3.97 -24.74
C ILE A 207 7.78 4.95 -24.63
N GLY A 208 7.59 6.08 -25.31
CA GLY A 208 8.53 7.18 -25.22
C GLY A 208 8.71 7.69 -23.78
N PRO A 209 9.81 8.39 -23.50
CA PRO A 209 10.15 8.85 -22.15
C PRO A 209 9.19 9.94 -21.62
N LYS A 210 8.36 10.51 -22.49
CA LYS A 210 7.39 11.55 -22.15
C LYS A 210 6.02 10.90 -21.99
N MET A 211 5.61 10.70 -20.74
CA MET A 211 4.26 10.25 -20.38
C MET A 211 3.74 11.09 -19.21
N SER A 212 2.46 11.44 -19.24
CA SER A 212 1.83 12.20 -18.14
C SER A 212 0.93 11.32 -17.30
N LYS A 213 0.24 10.37 -17.93
CA LYS A 213 -0.78 9.55 -17.29
C LYS A 213 -0.84 8.15 -17.90
N MET A 214 -0.98 7.16 -17.03
CA MET A 214 -1.23 5.78 -17.41
C MET A 214 -2.47 5.25 -16.69
N GLU A 215 -3.28 4.51 -17.41
CA GLU A 215 -4.45 3.82 -16.89
C GLU A 215 -4.30 2.33 -17.16
N PHE A 216 -4.22 1.54 -16.10
CA PHE A 216 -4.16 0.09 -16.16
C PHE A 216 -5.54 -0.47 -15.89
N PHE A 217 -5.93 -1.43 -16.71
CA PHE A 217 -7.22 -2.09 -16.63
C PHE A 217 -7.00 -3.59 -16.46
N LEU A 218 -7.75 -4.16 -15.53
CA LEU A 218 -7.77 -5.58 -15.24
C LEU A 218 -9.18 -6.11 -15.38
N LYS A 219 -9.30 -7.29 -15.97
CA LYS A 219 -10.52 -8.08 -15.98
C LYS A 219 -10.16 -9.53 -15.68
N SER A 220 -11.00 -10.18 -14.90
CA SER A 220 -10.86 -11.58 -14.52
C SER A 220 -12.23 -12.10 -14.12
N GLY A 221 -12.47 -13.41 -14.29
CA GLY A 221 -13.63 -14.09 -13.70
C GLY A 221 -13.55 -14.24 -12.18
N LYS A 222 -12.44 -13.82 -11.56
CA LYS A 222 -12.21 -13.82 -10.11
C LYS A 222 -12.29 -12.40 -9.52
N PRO A 223 -12.71 -12.25 -8.24
CA PRO A 223 -12.70 -10.95 -7.57
C PRO A 223 -11.32 -10.30 -7.54
N LEU A 224 -11.28 -8.99 -7.81
CA LEU A 224 -10.07 -8.17 -7.79
C LEU A 224 -10.17 -7.09 -6.70
N HIS A 225 -9.04 -6.69 -6.11
CA HIS A 225 -8.98 -5.51 -5.21
C HIS A 225 -9.28 -4.21 -5.94
N TRP A 226 -8.83 -4.13 -7.18
CA TRP A 226 -9.05 -3.03 -8.09
C TRP A 226 -9.10 -3.56 -9.52
N GLU A 227 -9.95 -2.94 -10.33
CA GLU A 227 -10.13 -3.23 -11.75
C GLU A 227 -9.46 -2.16 -12.61
N LYS A 228 -9.23 -0.97 -12.04
CA LYS A 228 -8.48 0.11 -12.69
C LYS A 228 -7.47 0.74 -11.73
N MET A 229 -6.25 0.97 -12.21
CA MET A 229 -5.26 1.81 -11.57
C MET A 229 -4.93 2.98 -12.49
N VAL A 230 -4.88 4.18 -11.95
CA VAL A 230 -4.45 5.39 -12.67
C VAL A 230 -3.19 5.90 -12.02
N LEU A 231 -2.12 5.98 -12.78
CA LEU A 231 -0.90 6.67 -12.40
C LEU A 231 -0.84 8.00 -13.14
N ASP A 232 -1.00 9.10 -12.40
CA ASP A 232 -0.83 10.46 -12.87
C ASP A 232 0.57 10.94 -12.46
N VAL A 233 1.50 10.87 -13.41
CA VAL A 233 2.91 11.24 -13.21
C VAL A 233 3.04 12.74 -13.01
N ALA A 234 2.25 13.53 -13.75
CA ALA A 234 2.26 14.99 -13.66
C ALA A 234 1.82 15.48 -12.27
N ASN A 235 0.82 14.82 -11.68
CA ASN A 235 0.28 15.17 -10.36
C ASN A 235 0.85 14.33 -9.21
N SER A 236 1.82 13.44 -9.48
CA SER A 236 2.42 12.53 -8.49
C SER A 236 1.37 11.79 -7.65
N GLN A 237 0.36 11.26 -8.36
CA GLN A 237 -0.81 10.63 -7.76
C GLN A 237 -1.06 9.25 -8.36
N MET A 238 -1.42 8.30 -7.51
CA MET A 238 -1.89 6.98 -7.90
C MET A 238 -3.28 6.75 -7.35
N THR A 239 -4.20 6.30 -8.20
CA THR A 239 -5.59 6.04 -7.84
C THR A 239 -5.97 4.62 -8.22
N PHE A 240 -6.63 3.92 -7.32
CA PHE A 240 -7.15 2.58 -7.53
C PHE A 240 -8.68 2.62 -7.48
N VAL A 241 -9.33 1.88 -8.37
CA VAL A 241 -10.79 1.81 -8.48
C VAL A 241 -11.20 0.36 -8.48
N LYS A 242 -12.04 -0.01 -7.50
CA LYS A 242 -12.49 -1.38 -7.24
C LYS A 242 -13.40 -1.95 -8.32
N ARG A 243 -14.29 -1.12 -8.86
CA ARG A 243 -15.31 -1.51 -9.86
C ARG A 243 -15.24 -0.55 -11.03
N ALA A 244 -14.40 -0.86 -12.00
CA ALA A 244 -14.17 -0.03 -13.17
C ALA A 244 -14.44 -0.84 -14.43
N PRO A 245 -15.32 -0.39 -15.33
CA PRO A 245 -15.61 -1.12 -16.56
C PRO A 245 -14.35 -1.24 -17.40
N PHE A 246 -14.10 -2.44 -17.94
CA PHE A 246 -13.02 -2.64 -18.89
C PHE A 246 -13.35 -1.88 -20.19
N PRO A 247 -12.45 -1.04 -20.74
CA PRO A 247 -12.76 -0.23 -21.90
C PRO A 247 -12.99 -1.08 -23.15
N VAL A 248 -13.97 -0.71 -23.95
CA VAL A 248 -14.16 -1.29 -25.29
C VAL A 248 -13.16 -0.64 -26.24
N VAL A 249 -12.48 -1.45 -27.05
CA VAL A 249 -11.60 -0.97 -28.13
C VAL A 249 -12.50 -0.30 -29.17
N ARG A 250 -12.32 1.01 -29.38
CA ARG A 250 -12.92 1.74 -30.50
C ARG A 250 -11.87 1.99 -31.56
#